data_AF-F3GL07-F1
#
_entry.id   AF-F3GL07-F1
#
_cell.length_a   1.000
_cell.length_b   1.000
_cell.length_c   1.000
_cell.angle_alpha   90.00
_cell.angle_beta   90.00
_cell.angle_gamma   90.00
#
_symmetry.space_group_name_H-M   'P 1'
#
loop_
_entity.id
_entity.type
_entity.pdbx_description
1 polymer ?
#
loop_
_entity_poly.entity_id
_entity_poly.type
_entity_poly.pdbx_seq_one_letter_code
_entity_poly.pdbx_strand_id
1 'polypeptide(L)'
;KISANGVNLSAATLDNRSAEISSLSTLTATIGQFDNSAKGRLLANGTMLLTADNLNNQNGVVSGQQGVQLTLGQLTNSGGSVYAKNTLGLTLTGAVNNNQGVLRSDGTLDLKAASLANTGGRVTSAGVATLQVDAAVVNQGGQIISDAGLTLSSASLDNSQSGRLARHGW
;
A
#
# COMPACT_ATOMS: atom_id res chain seq x y z
N LYS A 1 1.43 20.01 -10.88
CA LYS A 1 0.54 18.91 -11.28
C LYS A 1 1.01 18.37 -12.62
N ILE A 2 1.18 17.05 -12.73
CA ILE A 2 1.40 16.33 -13.99
C ILE A 2 0.14 15.53 -14.28
N SER A 3 -0.42 15.66 -15.49
CA SER A 3 -1.55 14.85 -15.94
C SER A 3 -1.37 14.49 -17.40
N ALA A 4 -1.41 13.19 -17.72
CA ALA A 4 -1.21 12.70 -19.09
C ALA A 4 -2.06 11.46 -19.37
N ASN A 5 -2.17 11.07 -20.65
CA ASN A 5 -2.88 9.85 -21.03
C ASN A 5 -2.17 8.60 -20.47
N GLY A 6 -0.84 8.53 -20.62
CA GLY A 6 0.03 7.57 -19.95
C GLY A 6 1.18 8.32 -19.27
N VAL A 7 1.72 7.76 -18.20
CA VAL A 7 2.85 8.34 -17.47
C VAL A 7 3.94 7.27 -17.32
N ASN A 8 5.16 7.60 -17.72
CA ASN A 8 6.36 6.79 -17.48
C ASN A 8 7.39 7.66 -16.76
N LEU A 9 7.81 7.26 -15.56
CA LEU A 9 8.77 7.97 -14.73
C LEU A 9 9.99 7.09 -14.48
N SER A 10 11.18 7.66 -14.66
CA SER A 10 12.44 7.01 -14.29
C SER A 10 13.35 8.05 -13.67
N ALA A 11 13.72 7.86 -12.41
CA ALA A 11 14.59 8.79 -11.70
C ALA A 11 15.25 8.14 -10.48
N ALA A 12 16.45 8.61 -10.10
CA ALA A 12 17.05 8.20 -8.84
C ALA A 12 16.25 8.73 -7.63
N THR A 13 15.68 9.92 -7.75
CA THR A 13 14.83 10.53 -6.73
C THR A 13 13.62 11.19 -7.38
N LEU A 14 12.48 11.15 -6.70
CA LEU A 14 11.26 11.85 -7.11
C LEU A 14 10.62 12.50 -5.87
N ASP A 15 10.50 13.83 -5.91
CA ASP A 15 9.73 14.60 -4.93
C ASP A 15 8.37 14.97 -5.53
N ASN A 16 7.30 14.43 -4.95
CA ASN A 16 5.92 14.73 -5.28
C ASN A 16 5.15 15.28 -4.07
N ARG A 17 5.85 15.86 -3.08
CA ARG A 17 5.21 16.46 -1.91
C ARG A 17 4.31 17.61 -2.32
N SER A 18 3.10 17.66 -1.74
CA SER A 18 2.09 18.68 -2.05
C SER A 18 1.78 18.84 -3.55
N ALA A 19 2.11 17.82 -4.36
CA ALA A 19 1.92 17.80 -5.80
C ALA A 19 1.05 16.61 -6.20
N GLU A 20 0.61 16.62 -7.45
CA GLU A 20 -0.20 15.55 -8.03
C GLU A 20 0.44 15.09 -9.34
N ILE A 21 0.62 13.78 -9.47
CA ILE A 21 0.93 13.06 -10.70
C ILE A 21 -0.24 12.13 -10.99
N SER A 22 -0.86 12.29 -12.15
CA SER A 22 -2.02 11.51 -12.54
C SER A 22 -1.90 10.96 -13.97
N SER A 23 -2.25 9.69 -14.17
CA SER A 23 -2.39 9.06 -15.48
C SER A 23 -3.85 8.71 -15.77
N LEU A 24 -4.34 9.00 -16.97
CA LEU A 24 -5.66 8.58 -17.45
C LEU A 24 -5.69 7.12 -17.93
N SER A 25 -4.52 6.50 -18.05
CA SER A 25 -4.31 5.09 -18.43
C SER A 25 -3.26 4.50 -17.46
N THR A 26 -2.35 3.67 -17.95
CA THR A 26 -1.26 3.08 -17.15
C THR A 26 -0.31 4.15 -16.63
N LEU A 27 0.14 3.99 -15.39
CA LEU A 27 1.26 4.71 -14.80
C LEU A 27 2.36 3.70 -14.50
N THR A 28 3.53 3.88 -15.11
CA THR A 28 4.74 3.10 -14.80
C THR A 28 5.77 4.02 -14.19
N ALA A 29 6.37 3.62 -13.07
CA ALA A 29 7.41 4.39 -12.41
C ALA A 29 8.52 3.48 -11.87
N THR A 30 9.77 3.82 -12.17
CA THR A 30 10.97 3.18 -11.60
C THR A 30 11.80 4.25 -10.91
N ILE A 31 11.70 4.31 -9.59
CA ILE A 31 12.26 5.41 -8.79
C ILE A 31 13.21 4.84 -7.71
N GLY A 32 14.37 5.44 -7.46
CA GLY A 32 15.16 5.04 -6.28
C GLY A 32 14.45 5.44 -4.98
N GLN A 33 14.44 6.74 -4.68
CA GLN A 33 13.78 7.34 -3.52
C GLN A 33 12.56 8.15 -3.95
N PHE A 34 11.37 7.73 -3.54
CA PHE A 34 10.13 8.41 -3.87
C PHE A 34 9.49 9.04 -2.62
N ASP A 35 9.49 10.37 -2.56
CA ASP A 35 8.74 11.13 -1.57
C ASP A 35 7.37 11.56 -2.15
N ASN A 36 6.30 10.90 -1.73
CA ASN A 36 4.90 11.26 -2.00
C ASN A 36 4.21 11.79 -0.72
N SER A 37 4.97 12.23 0.28
CA SER A 37 4.44 12.67 1.56
C SER A 37 3.77 14.05 1.48
N ALA A 38 3.34 14.59 2.62
CA ALA A 38 2.83 15.96 2.74
C ALA A 38 1.74 16.29 1.70
N LYS A 39 0.69 15.46 1.64
CA LYS A 39 -0.44 15.56 0.71
C LYS A 39 -0.07 15.36 -0.77
N GLY A 40 1.08 14.73 -1.05
CA GLY A 40 1.42 14.24 -2.37
C GLY A 40 0.40 13.22 -2.88
N ARG A 41 0.17 13.22 -4.20
CA ARG A 41 -0.84 12.37 -4.87
C ARG A 41 -0.26 11.70 -6.09
N LEU A 42 -0.33 10.37 -6.11
CA LEU A 42 -0.01 9.54 -7.27
C LEU A 42 -1.27 8.77 -7.67
N LEU A 43 -1.79 9.04 -8.87
CA LEU A 43 -3.09 8.55 -9.32
C LEU A 43 -2.99 7.86 -10.68
N ALA A 44 -3.70 6.74 -10.85
CA ALA A 44 -3.84 6.07 -12.14
C ALA A 44 -5.28 5.61 -12.39
N ASN A 45 -5.85 5.98 -13.54
CA ASN A 45 -7.13 5.43 -13.99
C ASN A 45 -6.97 4.03 -14.63
N GLY A 46 -5.77 3.70 -15.13
CA GLY A 46 -5.40 2.35 -15.53
C GLY A 46 -4.70 1.59 -14.41
N THR A 47 -3.81 0.68 -14.79
CA THR A 47 -2.94 -0.03 -13.85
C THR A 47 -1.79 0.87 -13.41
N MET A 48 -1.47 0.85 -12.12
CA MET A 48 -0.25 1.45 -11.58
C MET A 48 0.81 0.39 -11.34
N LEU A 49 1.98 0.57 -11.93
CA LEU A 49 3.17 -0.26 -11.74
C LEU A 49 4.28 0.64 -11.19
N LEU A 50 4.63 0.49 -9.91
CA LEU A 50 5.68 1.28 -9.28
C LEU A 50 6.74 0.35 -8.69
N THR A 51 7.97 0.52 -9.15
CA THR A 51 9.16 -0.08 -8.57
C THR A 51 9.97 1.01 -7.87
N ALA A 52 10.29 0.82 -6.59
CA ALA A 52 11.19 1.75 -5.89
C ALA A 52 11.97 1.16 -4.72
N ASP A 53 13.15 1.70 -4.39
CA ASP A 53 13.86 1.26 -3.18
C ASP A 53 13.12 1.72 -1.92
N ASN A 54 12.61 2.95 -1.93
CA ASN A 54 11.79 3.49 -0.85
C ASN A 54 10.62 4.30 -1.41
N LEU A 55 9.45 4.08 -0.82
CA LEU A 55 8.29 4.96 -0.97
C LEU A 55 7.90 5.54 0.39
N ASN A 56 8.04 6.86 0.52
CA ASN A 56 7.47 7.64 1.61
C ASN A 56 6.12 8.21 1.18
N ASN A 57 5.03 7.60 1.64
CA ASN A 57 3.65 8.03 1.41
C ASN A 57 3.00 8.63 2.68
N GLN A 58 3.79 9.18 3.61
CA GLN A 58 3.26 9.75 4.85
C GLN A 58 2.31 10.93 4.59
N ASN A 59 1.06 10.81 5.06
CA ASN A 59 0.00 11.78 4.76
C ASN A 59 -0.21 12.02 3.24
N GLY A 60 0.21 11.06 2.41
CA GLY A 60 0.08 11.06 0.95
C GLY A 60 -1.01 10.11 0.47
N VAL A 61 -1.24 10.12 -0.84
CA VAL A 61 -2.20 9.22 -1.51
C VAL A 61 -1.54 8.55 -2.70
N VAL A 62 -1.65 7.22 -2.74
CA VAL A 62 -1.39 6.39 -3.93
C VAL A 62 -2.70 5.68 -4.26
N SER A 63 -3.20 5.83 -5.49
CA SER A 63 -4.52 5.31 -5.87
C SER A 63 -4.57 4.83 -7.32
N GLY A 64 -5.10 3.62 -7.55
CA GLY A 64 -5.31 3.05 -8.88
C GLY A 64 -6.70 2.45 -9.08
N GLN A 65 -7.26 2.54 -10.29
CA GLN A 65 -8.60 2.04 -10.59
C GLN A 65 -8.62 0.60 -11.15
N GLN A 66 -7.66 0.21 -11.99
CA GLN A 66 -7.61 -1.17 -12.53
C GLN A 66 -6.72 -2.11 -11.71
N GLY A 67 -5.79 -1.54 -10.95
CA GLY A 67 -4.89 -2.26 -10.04
C GLY A 67 -3.73 -1.37 -9.61
N VAL A 68 -3.12 -1.71 -8.48
CA VAL A 68 -1.91 -1.08 -7.97
C VAL A 68 -0.92 -2.17 -7.59
N GLN A 69 0.18 -2.24 -8.32
CA GLN A 69 1.28 -3.16 -8.05
C GLN A 69 2.51 -2.35 -7.62
N LEU A 70 2.90 -2.50 -6.35
CA LEU A 70 4.09 -1.86 -5.80
C LEU A 70 5.16 -2.92 -5.53
N THR A 71 6.32 -2.78 -6.16
CA THR A 71 7.52 -3.59 -5.90
C THR A 71 8.54 -2.70 -5.20
N LEU A 72 8.68 -2.84 -3.89
CA LEU A 72 9.41 -1.87 -3.07
C LEU A 72 10.55 -2.50 -2.26
N GLY A 73 11.57 -1.72 -1.93
CA GLY A 73 12.43 -2.05 -0.79
C GLY A 73 11.67 -1.86 0.51
N GLN A 74 11.16 -0.66 0.76
CA GLN A 74 10.38 -0.32 1.96
C GLN A 74 9.23 0.64 1.65
N LEU A 75 8.18 0.59 2.48
CA LEU A 75 7.02 1.49 2.42
C LEU A 75 6.79 2.15 3.78
N THR A 76 6.77 3.49 3.79
CA THR A 76 6.26 4.27 4.92
C THR A 76 4.93 4.92 4.53
N ASN A 77 3.82 4.40 5.05
CA ASN A 77 2.44 4.83 4.78
C ASN A 77 1.76 5.42 6.02
N SER A 78 2.52 5.97 6.98
CA SER A 78 1.93 6.47 8.23
C SER A 78 1.02 7.68 7.99
N GLY A 79 -0.25 7.58 8.42
CA GLY A 79 -1.28 8.58 8.11
C GLY A 79 -1.61 8.72 6.61
N GLY A 80 -0.99 7.91 5.75
CA GLY A 80 -1.19 7.89 4.31
C GLY A 80 -2.25 6.89 3.86
N SER A 81 -2.54 6.90 2.56
CA SER A 81 -3.45 5.95 1.93
C SER A 81 -2.84 5.34 0.68
N VAL A 82 -2.89 4.01 0.59
CA VAL A 82 -2.67 3.24 -0.64
C VAL A 82 -3.96 2.49 -0.95
N TYR A 83 -4.53 2.76 -2.13
CA TYR A 83 -5.84 2.25 -2.53
C TYR A 83 -5.81 1.66 -3.94
N ALA A 84 -6.42 0.49 -4.10
CA ALA A 84 -6.75 -0.06 -5.40
C ALA A 84 -8.24 -0.41 -5.46
N LYS A 85 -8.92 -0.02 -6.54
CA LYS A 85 -10.31 -0.41 -6.74
C LYS A 85 -10.48 -1.90 -7.09
N ASN A 86 -9.45 -2.53 -7.66
CA ASN A 86 -9.53 -3.94 -8.09
C ASN A 86 -8.53 -4.82 -7.34
N THR A 87 -7.24 -4.74 -7.67
CA THR A 87 -6.21 -5.51 -6.95
C THR A 87 -5.15 -4.60 -6.39
N LEU A 88 -4.84 -4.77 -5.10
CA LEU A 88 -3.69 -4.18 -4.45
C LEU A 88 -2.63 -5.26 -4.24
N GLY A 89 -1.58 -5.24 -5.05
CA GLY A 89 -0.41 -6.10 -4.91
C GLY A 89 0.78 -5.34 -4.35
N LEU A 90 1.33 -5.81 -3.24
CA LEU A 90 2.45 -5.23 -2.53
C LEU A 90 3.54 -6.28 -2.37
N THR A 91 4.66 -6.12 -3.07
CA THR A 91 5.85 -6.98 -2.89
C THR A 91 6.98 -6.15 -2.33
N LEU A 92 7.35 -6.38 -1.09
CA LEU A 92 8.41 -5.66 -0.40
C LEU A 92 9.53 -6.60 0.05
N THR A 93 10.78 -6.20 -0.16
CA THR A 93 11.93 -6.91 0.42
C THR A 93 12.17 -6.55 1.88
N GLY A 94 11.64 -5.40 2.32
CA GLY A 94 11.77 -4.88 3.68
C GLY A 94 10.43 -4.61 4.36
N ALA A 95 10.44 -3.62 5.24
CA ALA A 95 9.32 -3.32 6.12
C ALA A 95 8.20 -2.51 5.43
N VAL A 96 6.96 -2.80 5.86
CA VAL A 96 5.79 -1.95 5.67
C VAL A 96 5.44 -1.28 6.99
N ASN A 97 5.52 0.04 7.04
CA ASN A 97 4.95 0.83 8.12
C ASN A 97 3.62 1.43 7.68
N ASN A 98 2.52 0.85 8.14
CA ASN A 98 1.15 1.31 7.94
C ASN A 98 0.51 1.85 9.24
N ASN A 99 1.31 2.31 10.21
CA ASN A 99 0.78 2.84 11.46
C ASN A 99 -0.12 4.05 11.19
N GLN A 100 -1.36 4.03 11.69
CA GLN A 100 -2.39 5.04 11.42
C GLN A 100 -2.69 5.26 9.92
N GLY A 101 -2.15 4.42 9.04
CA GLY A 101 -2.33 4.48 7.60
C GLY A 101 -3.45 3.55 7.12
N VAL A 102 -3.67 3.57 5.81
CA VAL A 102 -4.64 2.71 5.13
C VAL A 102 -4.00 2.01 3.93
N LEU A 103 -4.08 0.69 3.90
CA LEU A 103 -3.91 -0.15 2.72
C LEU A 103 -5.27 -0.77 2.39
N ARG A 104 -5.86 -0.43 1.24
CA ARG A 104 -7.21 -0.87 0.90
C ARG A 104 -7.29 -1.40 -0.52
N SER A 105 -7.95 -2.55 -0.66
CA SER A 105 -8.43 -3.06 -1.94
C SER A 105 -9.95 -3.22 -1.91
N ASP A 106 -10.63 -2.79 -2.98
CA ASP A 106 -12.04 -3.11 -3.22
C ASP A 106 -12.21 -4.43 -4.02
N GLY A 107 -11.11 -5.12 -4.33
CA GLY A 107 -11.10 -6.52 -4.77
C GLY A 107 -10.07 -7.30 -3.95
N THR A 108 -9.04 -7.89 -4.55
CA THR A 108 -8.05 -8.70 -3.80
C THR A 108 -6.92 -7.87 -3.22
N LEU A 109 -6.36 -8.32 -2.10
CA LEU A 109 -5.16 -7.74 -1.49
C LEU A 109 -4.11 -8.84 -1.30
N ASP A 110 -2.95 -8.65 -1.92
CA ASP A 110 -1.80 -9.54 -1.77
C ASP A 110 -0.62 -8.73 -1.24
N LEU A 111 -0.09 -9.12 -0.08
CA LEU A 111 1.03 -8.46 0.57
C LEU A 111 2.13 -9.48 0.89
N LYS A 112 3.33 -9.24 0.36
CA LYS A 112 4.57 -9.88 0.78
C LYS A 112 5.52 -8.84 1.35
N ALA A 113 6.04 -9.06 2.55
CA ALA A 113 6.97 -8.13 3.21
C ALA A 113 7.87 -8.84 4.24
N ALA A 114 8.97 -8.21 4.63
CA ALA A 114 9.79 -8.70 5.74
C ALA A 114 9.08 -8.52 7.09
N SER A 115 8.40 -7.38 7.30
CA SER A 115 7.64 -7.09 8.51
C SER A 115 6.49 -6.12 8.21
N LEU A 116 5.43 -6.16 9.03
CA LEU A 116 4.28 -5.26 8.93
C LEU A 116 4.00 -4.61 10.28
N ALA A 117 4.11 -3.28 10.35
CA ALA A 117 3.59 -2.48 11.45
C ALA A 117 2.26 -1.84 11.02
N ASN A 118 1.18 -2.10 11.76
CA ASN A 118 -0.18 -1.65 11.48
C ASN A 118 -0.85 -1.09 12.74
N THR A 119 -0.10 -0.45 13.63
CA THR A 119 -0.62 0.10 14.89
C THR A 119 -1.62 1.22 14.61
N GLY A 120 -2.87 1.06 15.05
CA GLY A 120 -3.97 1.99 14.72
C GLY A 120 -4.27 2.13 13.23
N GLY A 121 -3.64 1.31 12.38
CA GLY A 121 -3.78 1.33 10.93
C GLY A 121 -4.87 0.38 10.43
N ARG A 122 -5.10 0.40 9.12
CA ARG A 122 -6.07 -0.48 8.45
C ARG A 122 -5.46 -1.15 7.23
N VAL A 123 -5.62 -2.46 7.15
CA VAL A 123 -5.38 -3.28 5.96
C VAL A 123 -6.69 -3.97 5.63
N THR A 124 -7.34 -3.61 4.52
CA THR A 124 -8.70 -4.07 4.19
C THR A 124 -8.82 -4.56 2.76
N SER A 125 -9.57 -5.64 2.56
CA SER A 125 -9.87 -6.22 1.25
C SER A 125 -11.36 -6.55 1.14
N ALA A 126 -12.06 -6.10 0.10
CA ALA A 126 -13.43 -6.56 -0.16
C ALA A 126 -13.46 -7.97 -0.81
N GLY A 127 -12.33 -8.43 -1.35
CA GLY A 127 -12.11 -9.80 -1.80
C GLY A 127 -11.27 -10.57 -0.79
N VAL A 128 -10.50 -11.55 -1.29
CA VAL A 128 -9.54 -12.30 -0.48
C VAL A 128 -8.36 -11.39 -0.10
N ALA A 129 -7.85 -11.54 1.12
CA ALA A 129 -6.58 -10.96 1.55
C ALA A 129 -5.57 -12.07 1.86
N THR A 130 -4.41 -12.01 1.23
CA THR A 130 -3.26 -12.88 1.52
C THR A 130 -2.10 -12.03 1.99
N LEU A 131 -1.67 -12.22 3.23
CA LEU A 131 -0.53 -11.56 3.83
C LEU A 131 0.54 -12.60 4.15
N GLN A 132 1.69 -12.51 3.49
CA GLN A 132 2.87 -13.31 3.76
C GLN A 132 3.97 -12.39 4.30
N VAL A 133 4.21 -12.46 5.60
CA VAL A 133 5.16 -11.58 6.28
C VAL A 133 6.25 -12.44 6.90
N ASP A 134 7.51 -12.23 6.55
CA ASP A 134 8.57 -13.18 6.94
C ASP A 134 8.83 -13.16 8.47
N ALA A 135 8.80 -11.97 9.08
CA ALA A 135 9.06 -11.78 10.50
C ALA A 135 7.79 -11.40 11.28
N ALA A 136 7.76 -10.20 11.89
CA ALA A 136 6.70 -9.78 12.79
C ALA A 136 5.58 -9.03 12.07
N VAL A 137 4.35 -9.31 12.51
CA VAL A 137 3.17 -8.49 12.27
C VAL A 137 2.73 -7.86 13.58
N VAL A 138 2.71 -6.53 13.64
CA VAL A 138 2.25 -5.75 14.78
C VAL A 138 0.94 -5.05 14.40
N ASN A 139 -0.18 -5.55 14.90
CA ASN A 139 -1.53 -5.04 14.64
C ASN A 139 -2.20 -4.46 15.91
N GLN A 140 -1.42 -3.79 16.75
CA GLN A 140 -1.93 -3.22 18.01
C GLN A 140 -2.95 -2.11 17.76
N GLY A 141 -4.18 -2.27 18.22
CA GLY A 141 -5.29 -1.32 17.93
C GLY A 141 -5.58 -1.12 16.45
N GLY A 142 -5.00 -1.95 15.58
CA GLY A 142 -5.14 -1.91 14.14
C GLY A 142 -6.20 -2.89 13.63
N GLN A 143 -6.45 -2.84 12.32
CA GLN A 143 -7.40 -3.73 11.66
C GLN A 143 -6.78 -4.40 10.45
N ILE A 144 -6.93 -5.71 10.34
CA ILE A 144 -6.66 -6.51 9.15
C ILE A 144 -7.94 -7.28 8.84
N ILE A 145 -8.65 -6.88 7.79
CA ILE A 145 -10.00 -7.36 7.48
C ILE A 145 -10.10 -7.77 6.02
N SER A 146 -10.78 -8.88 5.76
CA SER A 146 -11.17 -9.29 4.41
C SER A 146 -12.63 -9.72 4.38
N ASP A 147 -13.38 -9.37 3.35
CA ASP A 147 -14.79 -9.79 3.26
C ASP A 147 -14.92 -11.24 2.73
N ALA A 148 -14.02 -11.68 1.84
CA ALA A 148 -14.09 -13.02 1.23
C ALA A 148 -13.22 -14.08 1.91
N GLY A 149 -12.10 -13.72 2.56
CA GLY A 149 -11.21 -14.66 3.23
C GLY A 149 -9.84 -14.05 3.57
N LEU A 150 -9.36 -14.30 4.79
CA LEU A 150 -8.08 -13.80 5.28
C LEU A 150 -7.11 -14.96 5.50
N THR A 151 -5.98 -14.93 4.79
CA THR A 151 -4.81 -15.76 5.06
C THR A 151 -3.67 -14.86 5.53
N LEU A 152 -3.13 -15.14 6.72
CA LEU A 152 -1.97 -14.45 7.25
C LEU A 152 -0.93 -15.48 7.71
N SER A 153 0.27 -15.39 7.15
CA SER A 153 1.46 -16.14 7.58
C SER A 153 2.51 -15.18 8.12
N SER A 154 3.03 -15.46 9.31
CA SER A 154 4.09 -14.68 9.95
C SER A 154 4.85 -15.47 11.00
N ALA A 155 6.10 -15.11 11.27
CA ALA A 155 6.87 -15.71 12.36
C ALA A 155 6.33 -15.31 13.74
N SER A 156 5.78 -14.10 13.86
CA SER A 156 5.08 -13.65 15.07
C SER A 156 3.97 -12.66 14.75
N LEU A 157 2.90 -12.73 15.54
CA LEU A 157 1.74 -11.86 15.44
C LEU A 157 1.43 -11.25 16.80
N ASP A 158 1.53 -9.93 16.90
CA ASP A 158 0.99 -9.15 18.00
C ASP A 158 -0.32 -8.48 17.58
N ASN A 159 -1.43 -9.03 18.04
CA ASN A 159 -2.78 -8.47 17.83
C ASN A 159 -3.39 -7.96 19.15
N SER A 160 -2.56 -7.40 20.04
CA SER A 160 -3.01 -6.85 21.33
C SER A 160 -3.64 -5.45 21.20
N GLN A 161 -3.96 -4.79 22.31
CA GLN A 161 -4.49 -3.41 22.35
C GLN A 161 -5.75 -3.20 21.50
N SER A 162 -6.70 -4.13 21.55
CA SER A 162 -7.91 -4.11 20.71
C SER A 162 -7.65 -4.23 19.20
N GLY A 163 -6.52 -4.84 18.82
CA GLY A 163 -6.27 -5.25 17.44
C GLY A 163 -7.31 -6.23 16.92
N ARG A 164 -7.68 -6.09 15.64
CA ARG A 164 -8.72 -6.90 15.00
C ARG A 164 -8.20 -7.59 13.75
N LEU A 165 -8.29 -8.92 13.74
CA LEU A 165 -8.21 -9.75 12.53
C LEU A 165 -9.59 -10.36 12.31
N ALA A 166 -10.17 -10.17 11.14
CA ALA A 166 -11.49 -10.71 10.86
C ALA A 166 -11.69 -11.02 9.37
N ARG A 167 -12.51 -12.04 9.12
CA ARG A 167 -13.27 -12.10 7.87
C ARG A 167 -14.61 -11.38 8.09
N HIS A 168 -14.97 -10.41 7.25
CA HIS A 168 -16.31 -9.82 7.29
C HIS A 168 -17.27 -10.75 6.53
N GLY A 169 -17.94 -11.64 7.26
CA GLY A 169 -19.06 -12.44 6.76
C GLY A 169 -20.29 -12.14 7.58
N TRP A 170 -21.42 -11.95 6.91
CA TRP A 170 -22.72 -11.64 7.49
C TRP A 170 -23.19 -12.70 8.49
#